data_AF-A0AAU2PKB8-F1
#
_entry.id   AF-A0AAU2PKB8-F1
#
_cell.length_a   1.000
_cell.length_b   1.000
_cell.length_c   1.000
_cell.angle_alpha   90.00
_cell.angle_beta   90.00
_cell.angle_gamma   90.00
#
_symmetry.space_group_name_H-M   'P 1'
#
loop_
_entity.id
_entity.type
_entity.pdbx_description
1 polymer ?
#
loop_
_entity_poly.entity_id
_entity_poly.type
_entity_poly.pdbx_seq_one_letter_code
_entity_poly.pdbx_strand_id
1 'polypeptide(L)'
;MREPSEDELLAYLPEWVWETPYVGRRFPGSRAVTEKPGLTEGANCQLFAYEVLRHWAFDVPAWRSSDLWDDTELTERVAHARPLDLALFNATDDAWGAHVGVVVGEGRVLHLSAEVGRPVVWGMADFATRDRYRTLIGFKRVLRRL
;
A
#
# COMPACT_ATOMS: atom_id res chain seq x y z
N MET A 1 10.00 10.87 16.08
CA MET A 1 10.50 11.31 14.76
C MET A 1 9.39 12.07 14.06
N ARG A 2 9.72 13.13 13.32
CA ARG A 2 8.74 13.89 12.52
C ARG A 2 8.27 13.02 11.34
N GLU A 3 6.98 13.09 11.01
CA GLU A 3 6.41 12.46 9.81
C GLU A 3 6.94 13.19 8.55
N PRO A 4 7.34 12.48 7.48
CA PRO A 4 7.82 13.13 6.27
C PRO A 4 6.69 13.91 5.59
N SER A 5 7.00 15.05 4.97
CA SER A 5 6.09 15.68 4.01
C SER A 5 5.88 14.79 2.78
N GLU A 6 4.92 15.11 1.93
CA GLU A 6 4.74 14.37 0.68
C GLU A 6 5.98 14.45 -0.21
N ASP A 7 6.54 15.64 -0.39
CA ASP A 7 7.74 15.85 -1.20
C ASP A 7 8.93 15.06 -0.64
N GLU A 8 9.09 15.04 0.69
CA GLU A 8 10.10 14.21 1.35
C GLU A 8 9.82 12.72 1.14
N LEU A 9 8.57 12.28 1.26
CA LEU A 9 8.24 10.88 1.08
C LEU A 9 8.58 10.42 -0.33
N LEU A 10 8.10 11.15 -1.35
CA LEU A 10 8.26 10.77 -2.75
C LEU A 10 9.71 10.92 -3.24
N ALA A 11 10.42 11.98 -2.82
CA ALA A 11 11.81 12.21 -3.24
C ALA A 11 12.81 11.22 -2.64
N TYR A 12 12.50 10.65 -1.47
CA TYR A 12 13.37 9.66 -0.80
C TYR A 12 13.01 8.21 -1.17
N LEU A 13 12.04 7.99 -2.05
CA LEU A 13 11.82 6.67 -2.64
C LEU A 13 12.90 6.38 -3.69
N PRO A 14 13.57 5.21 -3.59
CA PRO A 14 14.53 4.81 -4.60
C PRO A 14 13.90 4.65 -5.99
N GLU A 15 14.68 4.87 -7.04
CA GLU A 15 14.24 4.73 -8.43
C GLU A 15 13.61 3.36 -8.73
N TRP A 16 14.18 2.28 -8.17
CA TRP A 16 13.65 0.92 -8.36
C TRP A 16 12.23 0.73 -7.81
N VAL A 17 11.79 1.56 -6.86
CA VAL A 17 10.38 1.55 -6.41
C VAL A 17 9.50 1.94 -7.59
N TRP A 18 9.82 3.04 -8.28
CA TRP A 18 9.09 3.58 -9.42
C TRP A 18 9.14 2.70 -10.67
N GLU A 19 10.15 1.84 -10.80
CA GLU A 19 10.29 0.89 -11.89
C GLU A 19 9.55 -0.43 -11.66
N THR A 20 8.97 -0.64 -10.47
CA THR A 20 8.39 -1.94 -10.08
C THR A 20 7.20 -2.32 -10.97
N PRO A 21 7.26 -3.43 -11.73
CA PRO A 21 6.15 -3.84 -12.57
C PRO A 21 5.04 -4.51 -11.75
N TYR A 22 3.78 -4.34 -12.20
CA TYR A 22 2.67 -5.06 -11.62
C TYR A 22 2.74 -6.56 -11.95
N VAL A 23 2.77 -7.40 -10.91
CA VAL A 23 2.76 -8.86 -11.02
C VAL A 23 1.80 -9.43 -9.98
N GLY A 24 0.54 -9.65 -10.37
CA GLY A 24 -0.55 -10.04 -9.46
C GLY A 24 -0.31 -11.31 -8.64
N ARG A 25 0.49 -12.28 -9.16
CA ARG A 25 0.87 -13.50 -8.43
C ARG A 25 1.87 -13.27 -7.29
N ARG A 26 2.51 -12.10 -7.25
CA ARG A 26 3.48 -11.72 -6.21
C ARG A 26 2.79 -10.88 -5.16
N PHE A 27 2.13 -11.57 -4.24
CA PHE A 27 1.39 -10.98 -3.11
C PHE A 27 2.04 -11.38 -1.77
N PRO A 28 1.74 -10.68 -0.65
CA PRO A 28 2.31 -11.03 0.66
C PRO A 28 2.05 -12.50 1.02
N GLY A 29 3.11 -13.23 1.39
CA GLY A 29 3.03 -14.64 1.78
C GLY A 29 2.96 -15.63 0.61
N SER A 30 2.96 -15.17 -0.64
CA SER A 30 3.06 -16.06 -1.80
C SER A 30 4.45 -16.72 -1.87
N ARG A 31 4.51 -17.97 -2.34
CA ARG A 31 5.77 -18.72 -2.53
C ARG A 31 6.81 -17.92 -3.33
N ALA A 32 6.38 -17.23 -4.38
CA ALA A 32 7.26 -16.42 -5.21
C ALA A 32 7.96 -15.30 -4.42
N VAL A 33 7.30 -14.75 -3.40
CA VAL A 33 7.86 -13.70 -2.53
C VAL A 33 8.72 -14.31 -1.43
N THR A 34 8.32 -15.46 -0.87
CA THR A 34 9.15 -16.18 0.11
C THR A 34 10.49 -16.61 -0.48
N GLU A 35 10.51 -17.09 -1.72
CA GLU A 35 11.75 -17.51 -2.41
C GLU A 35 12.59 -16.33 -2.91
N LYS A 36 11.93 -15.24 -3.32
CA LYS A 36 12.57 -14.02 -3.82
C LYS A 36 11.85 -12.81 -3.21
N PRO A 37 12.29 -12.29 -2.05
CA PRO A 37 11.66 -11.15 -1.40
C PRO A 37 11.88 -9.84 -2.16
N GLY A 38 11.16 -8.79 -1.77
CA GLY A 38 11.28 -7.45 -2.36
C GLY A 38 10.58 -7.27 -3.72
N LEU A 39 10.90 -6.15 -4.36
CA LEU A 39 10.21 -5.64 -5.56
C LEU A 39 10.90 -5.95 -6.89
N THR A 40 12.12 -6.49 -6.90
CA THR A 40 12.92 -6.71 -8.12
C THR A 40 12.18 -7.53 -9.19
N GLU A 41 11.36 -8.49 -8.77
CA GLU A 41 10.60 -9.38 -9.67
C GLU A 41 9.15 -8.89 -9.91
N GLY A 42 8.86 -7.65 -9.51
CA GLY A 42 7.52 -7.06 -9.50
C GLY A 42 6.70 -7.38 -8.25
N ALA A 43 5.51 -6.80 -8.18
CA ALA A 43 4.61 -6.94 -7.03
C ALA A 43 3.13 -6.75 -7.41
N ASN A 44 2.23 -7.26 -6.59
CA ASN A 44 0.86 -6.77 -6.56
C ASN A 44 0.78 -5.48 -5.72
N CYS A 45 -0.42 -4.88 -5.64
CA CYS A 45 -0.65 -3.64 -4.91
C CYS A 45 -0.22 -3.72 -3.43
N GLN A 46 -0.60 -4.80 -2.74
CA GLN A 46 -0.36 -4.94 -1.30
C GLN A 46 1.10 -5.23 -0.97
N LEU A 47 1.78 -6.10 -1.73
CA LEU A 47 3.22 -6.32 -1.56
C LEU A 47 3.99 -5.03 -1.81
N PHE A 48 3.64 -4.30 -2.88
CA PHE A 48 4.25 -3.01 -3.19
C PHE A 48 4.11 -2.03 -2.02
N ALA A 49 2.90 -1.86 -1.48
CA ALA A 49 2.67 -0.97 -0.34
C ALA A 49 3.50 -1.39 0.89
N TYR A 50 3.62 -2.70 1.16
CA TYR A 50 4.40 -3.20 2.29
C TYR A 50 5.89 -2.98 2.13
N GLU A 51 6.45 -3.16 0.93
CA GLU A 51 7.87 -2.88 0.68
C GLU A 51 8.19 -1.39 0.76
N VAL A 52 7.27 -0.51 0.34
CA VAL A 52 7.39 0.94 0.59
C VAL A 52 7.45 1.22 2.09
N LEU A 53 6.56 0.62 2.90
CA LEU A 53 6.62 0.79 4.35
C LEU A 53 7.90 0.23 4.98
N ARG A 54 8.41 -0.92 4.50
CA ARG A 54 9.68 -1.49 4.95
C ARG A 54 10.88 -0.61 4.62
N HIS A 55 10.88 0.07 3.47
CA HIS A 55 11.90 1.09 3.15
C HIS A 55 11.91 2.22 4.19
N TRP A 56 10.75 2.56 4.74
CA TRP A 56 10.59 3.52 5.84
C TRP A 56 10.70 2.89 7.24
N ALA A 57 11.30 1.70 7.34
CA ALA A 57 11.56 0.97 8.58
C ALA A 57 10.29 0.58 9.37
N PHE A 58 9.19 0.27 8.69
CA PHE A 58 8.01 -0.35 9.32
C PHE A 58 8.02 -1.87 9.15
N ASP A 59 7.61 -2.57 10.20
CA ASP A 59 7.45 -4.02 10.20
C ASP A 59 6.00 -4.38 9.92
N VAL A 60 5.74 -4.91 8.72
CA VAL A 60 4.40 -5.31 8.29
C VAL A 60 4.39 -6.81 8.04
N PRO A 61 3.55 -7.59 8.75
CA PRO A 61 3.40 -9.01 8.49
C PRO A 61 2.87 -9.28 7.07
N ALA A 62 3.08 -10.49 6.58
CA ALA A 62 2.69 -10.91 5.24
C ALA A 62 1.16 -11.19 5.10
N TRP A 63 0.34 -10.33 5.70
CA TRP A 63 -1.10 -10.43 5.74
C TRP A 63 -1.75 -10.22 4.37
N ARG A 64 -2.93 -10.81 4.19
CA ARG A 64 -3.84 -10.44 3.09
C ARG A 64 -4.73 -9.28 3.55
N SER A 65 -5.46 -8.69 2.61
CA SER A 65 -6.20 -7.46 2.85
C SER A 65 -7.24 -7.59 3.98
N SER A 66 -7.90 -8.74 4.10
CA SER A 66 -8.82 -9.04 5.21
C SER A 66 -8.08 -9.13 6.55
N ASP A 67 -6.97 -9.88 6.61
CA ASP A 67 -6.17 -10.00 7.85
C ASP A 67 -5.63 -8.63 8.30
N LEU A 68 -5.16 -7.80 7.35
CA LEU A 68 -4.72 -6.42 7.62
C LEU A 68 -5.86 -5.56 8.19
N TRP A 69 -7.07 -5.72 7.66
CA TRP A 69 -8.21 -4.92 8.10
C TRP A 69 -8.69 -5.31 9.49
N ASP A 70 -8.67 -6.61 9.80
CA ASP A 70 -9.12 -7.19 11.06
C ASP A 70 -8.08 -7.10 12.18
N ASP A 71 -6.79 -7.01 11.84
CA ASP A 71 -5.74 -6.81 12.84
C ASP A 71 -5.98 -5.54 13.65
N THR A 72 -5.81 -5.64 14.97
CA THR A 72 -5.83 -4.50 15.89
C THR A 72 -4.60 -4.48 16.81
N GLU A 73 -3.67 -5.41 16.61
CA GLU A 73 -2.50 -5.58 17.49
C GLU A 73 -1.28 -4.83 16.94
N LEU A 74 -0.96 -5.03 15.66
CA LEU A 74 0.20 -4.39 15.02
C LEU A 74 -0.20 -3.20 14.16
N THR A 75 -1.49 -3.03 13.92
CA THR A 75 -2.06 -1.93 13.16
C THR A 75 -3.32 -1.39 13.82
N GLU A 76 -3.59 -0.10 13.63
CA GLU A 76 -4.82 0.54 14.08
C GLU A 76 -5.62 1.11 12.90
N ARG A 77 -6.95 1.19 13.04
CA ARG A 77 -7.79 1.93 12.08
C ARG A 77 -7.76 3.41 12.44
N VAL A 78 -7.54 4.28 11.46
CA VAL A 78 -7.45 5.73 11.69
C VAL A 78 -8.49 6.49 10.88
N ALA A 79 -9.15 7.48 11.50
CA ALA A 79 -10.13 8.34 10.84
C ALA A 79 -9.46 9.41 9.95
N HIS A 80 -8.28 9.87 10.35
CA HIS A 80 -7.49 10.86 9.62
C HIS A 80 -6.16 10.23 9.22
N ALA A 81 -6.04 9.96 7.93
CA ALA A 81 -4.81 9.42 7.36
C ALA A 81 -3.67 10.43 7.43
N ARG A 82 -2.47 9.91 7.62
CA ARG A 82 -1.20 10.63 7.59
C ARG A 82 -0.25 9.94 6.62
N PRO A 83 0.84 10.61 6.19
CA PRO A 83 1.87 9.96 5.40
C PRO A 83 2.32 8.64 6.03
N LEU A 84 2.50 7.60 5.21
CA LEU A 84 2.83 6.22 5.57
C LEU A 84 1.70 5.39 6.19
N ASP A 85 0.47 5.91 6.28
CA ASP A 85 -0.69 5.05 6.51
C ASP A 85 -1.05 4.27 5.24
N LEU A 86 -1.72 3.14 5.40
CA LEU A 86 -2.26 2.34 4.29
C LEU A 86 -3.69 2.78 4.00
N ALA A 87 -4.03 2.93 2.73
CA ALA A 87 -5.40 3.14 2.26
C ALA A 87 -5.90 1.86 1.57
N LEU A 88 -7.10 1.41 1.95
CA LEU A 88 -7.75 0.21 1.40
C LEU A 88 -8.95 0.63 0.54
N PHE A 89 -8.99 0.14 -0.70
CA PHE A 89 -10.05 0.42 -1.66
C PHE A 89 -10.63 -0.85 -2.24
N ASN A 90 -11.92 -0.85 -2.57
CA ASN A 90 -12.57 -1.94 -3.30
C ASN A 90 -13.77 -1.42 -4.11
N ALA A 91 -14.47 -2.31 -4.80
CA ALA A 91 -15.74 -2.01 -5.47
C ALA A 91 -16.92 -1.88 -4.48
N THR A 92 -16.73 -2.45 -3.28
CA THR A 92 -17.66 -2.46 -2.14
C THR A 92 -16.91 -2.07 -0.85
N ASP A 93 -17.60 -2.11 0.29
CA ASP A 93 -17.02 -1.90 1.62
C ASP A 93 -16.33 -3.16 2.21
N ASP A 94 -16.20 -4.23 1.43
CA ASP A 94 -15.55 -5.46 1.85
C ASP A 94 -14.02 -5.37 1.74
N ALA A 95 -13.30 -5.73 2.80
CA ALA A 95 -11.84 -5.79 2.80
C ALA A 95 -11.26 -6.97 2.02
N TRP A 96 -12.06 -7.99 1.70
CA TRP A 96 -11.60 -9.13 0.91
C TRP A 96 -11.21 -8.70 -0.51
N GLY A 97 -9.95 -8.97 -0.87
CA GLY A 97 -9.41 -8.61 -2.18
C GLY A 97 -9.17 -7.11 -2.37
N ALA A 98 -9.20 -6.31 -1.30
CA ALA A 98 -9.01 -4.87 -1.40
C ALA A 98 -7.68 -4.49 -2.06
N HIS A 99 -7.74 -3.44 -2.87
CA HIS A 99 -6.58 -2.75 -3.39
C HIS A 99 -5.95 -1.91 -2.27
N VAL A 100 -4.63 -1.97 -2.14
CA VAL A 100 -3.90 -1.31 -1.06
C VAL A 100 -2.87 -0.35 -1.64
N GLY A 101 -2.74 0.83 -1.05
CA GLY A 101 -1.70 1.82 -1.34
C GLY A 101 -1.23 2.54 -0.08
N VAL A 102 -0.16 3.32 -0.22
CA VAL A 102 0.44 4.11 0.87
C VAL A 102 0.03 5.57 0.72
N VAL A 103 -0.53 6.14 1.77
CA VAL A 103 -0.86 7.56 1.84
C VAL A 103 0.44 8.36 1.84
N VAL A 104 0.55 9.33 0.94
CA VAL A 104 1.77 10.16 0.81
C VAL A 104 1.58 11.58 1.32
N GLY A 105 0.34 12.07 1.39
CA GLY A 105 0.00 13.40 1.87
C GLY A 105 -1.27 13.90 1.18
N GLU A 106 -1.97 14.87 1.78
CA GLU A 106 -3.05 15.63 1.12
C GLU A 106 -4.15 14.79 0.40
N GLY A 107 -4.45 13.59 0.91
CA GLY A 107 -5.43 12.69 0.27
C GLY A 107 -4.92 12.01 -1.01
N ARG A 108 -3.60 11.98 -1.23
CA ARG A 108 -2.91 11.26 -2.29
C ARG A 108 -2.36 9.93 -1.79
N VAL A 109 -2.38 8.94 -2.68
CA VAL A 109 -1.97 7.57 -2.39
C VAL A 109 -1.02 7.09 -3.48
N LEU A 110 0.18 6.68 -3.08
CA LEU A 110 1.11 5.93 -3.91
C LEU A 110 0.69 4.47 -3.95
N HIS A 111 0.54 3.92 -5.14
CA HIS A 111 0.12 2.53 -5.32
C HIS A 111 0.60 1.93 -6.63
N LEU A 112 0.53 0.61 -6.72
CA LEU A 112 0.81 -0.17 -7.91
C LEU A 112 -0.46 -0.96 -8.29
N SER A 113 -0.97 -0.79 -9.50
CA SER A 113 -2.21 -1.44 -9.95
C SER A 113 -2.02 -2.21 -11.25
N ALA A 114 -2.88 -3.19 -11.49
CA ALA A 114 -2.93 -3.92 -12.77
C ALA A 114 -3.28 -3.00 -13.95
N GLU A 115 -4.06 -1.94 -13.68
CA GLU A 115 -4.55 -1.00 -14.69
C GLU A 115 -3.41 -0.19 -15.30
N VAL A 116 -2.49 0.30 -14.46
CA VAL A 116 -1.38 1.14 -14.92
C VAL A 116 -0.12 0.33 -15.19
N GLY A 117 0.06 -0.80 -14.48
CA GLY A 117 1.20 -1.70 -14.64
C GLY A 117 2.49 -1.23 -13.99
N ARG A 118 2.54 0.02 -13.51
CA ARG A 118 3.67 0.66 -12.80
C ARG A 118 3.14 1.53 -11.65
N PRO A 119 4.00 1.93 -10.69
CA PRO A 119 3.59 2.75 -9.56
C PRO A 119 3.16 4.13 -10.03
N VAL A 120 2.12 4.65 -9.39
CA VAL A 120 1.59 5.99 -9.61
C VAL A 120 1.04 6.55 -8.31
N VAL A 121 0.89 7.88 -8.28
CA VAL A 121 0.20 8.59 -7.22
C VAL A 121 -1.15 9.04 -7.75
N TRP A 122 -2.22 8.64 -7.07
CA TRP A 122 -3.59 9.04 -7.38
C TRP A 122 -4.21 9.77 -6.19
N GLY A 123 -5.08 10.74 -6.47
CA GLY A 123 -5.95 11.33 -5.46
C GLY A 123 -7.19 10.49 -5.20
N MET A 124 -7.91 10.74 -4.10
CA MET A 124 -9.16 10.01 -3.79
C MET A 124 -10.20 10.10 -4.91
N ALA A 125 -10.28 11.24 -5.63
CA ALA A 125 -11.20 11.41 -6.75
C ALA A 125 -10.85 10.49 -7.94
N ASP A 126 -9.57 10.19 -8.16
CA ASP A 126 -9.14 9.25 -9.19
C ASP A 126 -9.61 7.83 -8.85
N PHE A 127 -9.52 7.41 -7.59
CA PHE A 127 -10.06 6.11 -7.16
C PHE A 127 -11.58 6.05 -7.33
N ALA A 128 -12.29 7.11 -6.94
CA ALA A 128 -13.76 7.19 -7.00
C ALA A 128 -14.33 7.01 -8.42
N THR A 129 -13.58 7.35 -9.47
CA THR A 129 -14.01 7.17 -10.87
C THR A 129 -13.77 5.77 -11.43
N ARG A 130 -13.18 4.86 -10.64
CA ARG A 130 -12.81 3.50 -11.08
C ARG A 130 -13.65 2.46 -10.35
N ASP A 131 -14.48 1.72 -11.08
CA ASP A 131 -15.42 0.76 -10.49
C ASP A 131 -14.80 -0.23 -9.49
N ARG A 132 -13.55 -0.65 -9.74
CA ARG A 132 -12.83 -1.61 -8.90
C ARG A 132 -12.33 -1.02 -7.58
N TYR A 133 -12.18 0.29 -7.49
CA TYR A 133 -11.53 0.97 -6.37
C TYR A 133 -12.36 2.14 -5.80
N ARG A 134 -13.60 2.31 -6.29
CA ARG A 134 -14.44 3.48 -6.00
C ARG A 134 -14.77 3.66 -4.52
N THR A 135 -14.75 2.57 -3.74
CA THR A 135 -15.09 2.58 -2.33
C THR A 135 -13.81 2.56 -1.50
N LEU A 136 -13.55 3.64 -0.77
CA LEU A 136 -12.57 3.65 0.30
C LEU A 136 -13.16 2.87 1.49
N ILE A 137 -12.53 1.74 1.85
CA ILE A 137 -12.89 0.95 3.04
C ILE A 137 -12.41 1.67 4.29
N GLY A 138 -11.20 2.22 4.24
CA GLY A 138 -10.63 3.00 5.34
C GLY A 138 -9.11 3.01 5.31
N PHE A 139 -8.54 3.46 6.43
CA PHE A 139 -7.11 3.60 6.61
C PHE A 139 -6.58 2.74 7.75
N LYS A 140 -5.37 2.21 7.56
CA LYS A 140 -4.65 1.40 8.54
C LYS A 140 -3.27 1.99 8.81
N ARG A 141 -2.94 2.23 10.09
CA ARG A 141 -1.61 2.66 10.51
C ARG A 141 -0.84 1.49 11.09
N VAL A 142 0.41 1.33 10.68
CA VAL A 142 1.32 0.32 11.25
C VAL A 142 1.97 0.89 12.52
N LEU A 143 1.92 0.13 13.61
CA LEU A 143 2.38 0.55 14.93
C LEU A 143 3.83 0.17 15.21
N ARG A 144 4.33 -0.89 14.55
CA ARG A 144 5.67 -1.43 14.78
C ARG A 144 6.69 -0.92 13.75
N ARG A 145 7.88 -0.54 14.25
CA ARG A 145 9.06 -0.22 13.45
C ARG A 145 10.12 -1.31 13.56
N LEU A 146 10.96 -1.41 12.52
CA LEU A 146 12.16 -2.24 12.44
C LEU A 146 13.32 -1.64 13.25
#